data_AF-A0A5N7Z5P6-F1
#
_entry.id   AF-A0A5N7Z5P6-F1
#
_cell.length_a   1.000
_cell.length_b   1.000
_cell.length_c   1.000
_cell.angle_alpha   90.00
_cell.angle_beta   90.00
_cell.angle_gamma   90.00
#
_symmetry.space_group_name_H-M   'P 1'
#
loop_
_entity.id
_entity.type
_entity.pdbx_description
1 polymer ?
#
loop_
_entity_poly.entity_id
_entity_poly.type
_entity_poly.pdbx_seq_one_letter_code
_entity_poly.pdbx_strand_id
1 'polypeptide(L)'
;KDSVWWDKLLIGKTVRIMTTLDQPGFYYWLVYGKPSVNQLKKAVLEFCGIKPVKVSYFGSIKTSNAEQRKKWLEKAFRLGQKLA
;
A
#
# COMPACT_ATOMS: atom_id res chain seq x y z
N LYS A 1 13.26 15.48 24.68
CA LYS A 1 11.79 15.53 24.78
C LYS A 1 11.21 16.75 24.06
N ASP A 2 12.05 17.69 23.62
CA ASP A 2 11.64 18.89 22.87
C ASP A 2 12.51 19.04 21.62
N SER A 3 12.38 18.08 20.70
CA SER A 3 13.05 18.14 19.40
C SER A 3 12.22 19.01 18.46
N VAL A 4 12.87 19.94 17.75
CA VAL A 4 12.26 20.73 16.66
C VAL A 4 11.81 19.83 15.50
N TRP A 5 12.32 18.59 15.48
CA TRP A 5 11.98 17.52 14.56
C TRP A 5 11.06 16.51 15.23
N TRP A 6 10.18 15.87 14.45
CA TRP A 6 9.24 14.89 14.97
C TRP A 6 9.93 13.57 15.37
N ASP A 7 9.44 12.94 16.42
CA ASP A 7 9.93 11.65 16.89
C ASP A 7 9.37 10.50 16.03
N LYS A 8 10.27 9.65 15.53
CA LYS A 8 9.94 8.48 14.71
C LYS A 8 9.87 7.23 15.57
N LEU A 9 8.71 7.00 16.20
CA LEU A 9 8.54 5.93 17.18
C LEU A 9 8.40 4.53 16.57
N LEU A 10 8.25 4.41 15.25
CA LEU A 10 8.01 3.13 14.55
C LEU A 10 9.20 2.68 13.69
N ILE A 11 10.41 3.18 13.98
CA ILE A 11 11.65 2.73 13.35
C ILE A 11 11.83 1.22 13.54
N GLY A 12 12.39 0.55 12.53
CA GLY A 12 12.62 -0.90 12.51
C GLY A 12 11.40 -1.72 12.10
N LYS A 13 10.23 -1.09 11.92
CA LYS A 13 9.03 -1.77 11.41
C LYS A 13 8.93 -1.65 9.89
N THR A 14 8.30 -2.65 9.28
CA THR A 14 7.98 -2.69 7.85
C THR A 14 6.48 -2.83 7.66
N VAL A 15 5.94 -2.33 6.54
CA VAL A 15 4.50 -2.41 6.24
C VAL A 15 4.28 -2.78 4.79
N ARG A 16 3.21 -3.54 4.52
CA ARG A 16 2.67 -3.77 3.19
C ARG A 16 1.23 -3.27 3.11
N ILE A 17 0.99 -2.30 2.24
CA ILE A 17 -0.35 -1.83 1.89
C ILE A 17 -0.90 -2.71 0.77
N MET A 18 -2.05 -3.32 1.00
CA MET A 18 -2.85 -4.02 0.00
C MET A 18 -4.14 -3.23 -0.19
N THR A 19 -4.39 -2.73 -1.40
CA THR A 19 -5.55 -1.87 -1.67
C THR A 19 -6.24 -2.27 -2.96
N THR A 20 -7.53 -2.06 -3.00
CA THR A 20 -8.36 -2.32 -4.17
C THR A 20 -8.58 -1.02 -4.95
N LEU A 21 -8.70 -1.11 -6.27
CA LEU A 21 -8.88 0.05 -7.13
C LEU A 21 -9.75 -0.31 -8.32
N ASP A 22 -10.82 0.44 -8.58
CA ASP A 22 -11.66 0.20 -9.76
C ASP A 22 -11.18 0.93 -11.02
N GLN A 23 -10.24 1.87 -10.88
CA GLN A 23 -9.60 2.57 -11.99
C GLN A 23 -8.37 1.82 -12.52
N PRO A 24 -8.03 1.94 -13.81
CA PRO A 24 -6.75 1.47 -14.33
C PRO A 24 -5.58 2.09 -13.56
N GLY A 25 -4.62 1.26 -13.13
CA GLY A 25 -3.53 1.72 -12.26
C GLY A 25 -2.63 2.80 -12.86
N PHE A 26 -2.48 2.82 -14.19
CA PHE A 26 -1.72 3.88 -14.89
C PHE A 26 -2.46 5.22 -14.85
N TYR A 27 -3.79 5.20 -15.01
CA TYR A 27 -4.63 6.41 -14.97
C TYR A 27 -4.62 7.01 -13.57
N TYR A 28 -4.82 6.16 -12.55
CA TYR A 28 -4.71 6.56 -11.15
C TYR A 28 -3.34 7.15 -10.79
N TRP A 29 -2.28 6.70 -11.47
CA TRP A 29 -0.94 7.25 -11.31
C TRP A 29 -0.73 8.57 -12.01
N LEU A 30 -1.04 8.66 -13.31
CA LEU A 30 -0.73 9.83 -14.13
C LEU A 30 -1.63 11.02 -13.81
N VAL A 31 -2.93 10.77 -13.61
CA VAL A 31 -3.91 11.86 -13.43
C VAL A 31 -3.99 12.29 -11.97
N TYR A 32 -4.01 11.34 -11.05
CA TYR A 32 -4.22 11.64 -9.62
C TYR A 32 -2.94 11.55 -8.78
N GLY A 33 -1.85 10.98 -9.31
CA GLY A 33 -0.61 10.84 -8.56
C GLY A 33 -0.67 9.80 -7.43
N LYS A 34 -1.69 8.92 -7.39
CA LYS A 34 -1.95 7.95 -6.30
C LYS A 34 -2.19 8.63 -4.93
N PRO A 35 -3.17 9.53 -4.78
CA PRO A 35 -3.28 10.39 -3.61
C PRO A 35 -3.55 9.59 -2.32
N SER A 36 -4.44 8.59 -2.37
CA SER A 36 -4.78 7.79 -1.18
C SER A 36 -3.57 7.00 -0.65
N VAL A 37 -2.83 6.36 -1.55
CA VAL A 37 -1.66 5.59 -1.18
C VAL A 37 -0.51 6.49 -0.76
N ASN A 38 -0.28 7.62 -1.43
CA ASN A 38 0.79 8.53 -1.06
C ASN A 38 0.52 9.20 0.29
N GLN A 39 -0.73 9.53 0.61
CA GLN A 39 -1.11 10.06 1.92
C GLN A 39 -0.74 9.04 3.02
N LEU A 40 -1.25 7.80 2.92
CA LEU A 40 -0.96 6.78 3.92
C LEU A 40 0.54 6.40 3.95
N LYS A 41 1.17 6.22 2.79
CA LYS A 41 2.56 5.80 2.71
C LYS A 41 3.52 6.88 3.19
N LYS A 42 3.48 8.07 2.58
CA LYS A 42 4.50 9.12 2.78
C LYS A 42 4.17 9.99 3.98
N ALA A 43 2.93 10.48 4.07
CA ALA A 43 2.54 11.44 5.09
C ALA A 43 2.27 10.80 6.45
N VAL A 44 1.96 9.50 6.50
CA VAL A 44 1.69 8.78 7.76
C VAL A 44 2.79 7.76 8.08
N LEU A 45 2.92 6.68 7.30
CA LEU A 45 3.78 5.56 7.70
C LEU A 45 5.27 5.90 7.66
N GLU A 46 5.76 6.43 6.54
CA GLU A 46 7.16 6.84 6.39
C GLU A 46 7.50 8.04 7.29
N PHE A 47 6.52 8.93 7.52
CA PHE A 47 6.64 10.01 8.49
C PHE A 47 6.91 9.44 9.89
N CYS A 48 6.15 8.45 10.36
CA CYS A 48 6.37 7.76 11.63
C CYS A 48 7.66 6.91 11.70
N GLY A 49 8.41 6.79 10.60
CA GLY A 49 9.70 6.08 10.55
C GLY A 49 9.65 4.65 10.02
N ILE A 50 8.49 4.17 9.56
CA ILE A 50 8.35 2.81 9.01
C ILE A 50 8.99 2.75 7.62
N LYS A 51 9.99 1.87 7.44
CA LYS A 51 10.61 1.59 6.14
C LYS A 51 11.12 0.14 6.07
N PRO A 52 10.90 -0.59 4.95
CA PRO A 52 10.17 -0.17 3.74
C PRO A 52 8.64 -0.27 3.86
N VAL A 53 7.93 0.59 3.12
CA VAL A 53 6.48 0.50 2.88
C VAL A 53 6.21 0.02 1.45
N LYS A 54 5.79 -1.24 1.30
CA LYS A 54 5.46 -1.89 0.03
C LYS A 54 3.99 -1.70 -0.30
N VAL A 55 3.63 -1.59 -1.58
CA VAL A 55 2.23 -1.40 -2.01
C VAL A 55 1.85 -2.43 -3.05
N SER A 56 0.62 -2.94 -3.00
CA SER A 56 0.04 -3.81 -4.02
C SER A 56 -1.40 -3.40 -4.28
N TYR A 57 -1.72 -3.22 -5.56
CA TYR A 57 -3.05 -2.84 -6.03
C TYR A 57 -3.77 -4.07 -6.61
N PHE A 58 -5.07 -4.16 -6.36
CA PHE A 58 -5.96 -5.21 -6.86
C PHE A 58 -7.18 -4.55 -7.54
N GLY A 59 -7.33 -4.72 -8.85
CA GLY A 59 -8.30 -3.94 -9.62
C GLY A 59 -8.32 -4.30 -11.11
N SER A 60 -9.38 -4.01 -11.88
CA SER A 60 -10.66 -3.39 -11.51
C SER A 60 -11.63 -4.41 -10.89
N ILE A 61 -12.16 -4.16 -9.69
CA ILE A 61 -12.94 -5.17 -8.94
C ILE A 61 -14.36 -5.28 -9.49
N LYS A 62 -15.01 -4.15 -9.77
CA LYS A 62 -16.40 -4.12 -10.25
C LYS A 62 -16.63 -4.99 -11.49
N THR A 63 -15.64 -5.03 -12.39
CA THR A 63 -15.72 -5.81 -13.64
C THR A 63 -14.95 -7.12 -13.58
N SER A 64 -14.47 -7.53 -12.40
CA SER A 64 -13.65 -8.74 -12.27
C SER A 64 -14.48 -10.02 -12.25
N ASN A 65 -13.93 -11.09 -12.84
CA ASN A 65 -14.53 -12.42 -12.76
C ASN A 65 -14.00 -13.21 -11.54
N ALA A 66 -14.55 -14.40 -11.30
CA ALA A 66 -14.17 -15.23 -10.16
C ALA A 66 -12.70 -15.69 -10.21
N GLU A 67 -12.18 -15.98 -11.41
CA GLU A 67 -10.82 -16.45 -11.60
C GLU A 67 -9.78 -15.35 -11.30
N GLN A 68 -10.05 -14.12 -11.74
CA GLN A 68 -9.23 -12.95 -11.44
C GLN A 68 -9.16 -12.70 -9.93
N ARG A 69 -10.32 -12.77 -9.25
CA ARG A 69 -10.39 -12.63 -7.78
C ARG A 69 -9.62 -13.74 -7.06
N LYS A 70 -9.71 -14.98 -7.53
CA LYS A 70 -8.91 -16.10 -7.01
C LYS A 70 -7.41 -15.85 -7.14
N LYS A 71 -6.94 -15.40 -8.32
CA LYS A 71 -5.53 -15.03 -8.55
C LYS A 71 -5.07 -13.92 -7.60
N TRP A 72 -5.91 -12.92 -7.32
CA TRP A 72 -5.61 -11.86 -6.37
C TRP A 72 -5.52 -12.36 -4.92
N LEU A 73 -6.43 -13.24 -4.50
CA LEU A 73 -6.38 -13.88 -3.18
C LEU A 73 -5.11 -14.72 -3.01
N GLU A 74 -4.77 -15.55 -3.99
CA GLU A 74 -3.52 -16.33 -3.98
C GLU A 74 -2.29 -15.43 -3.91
N LYS A 75 -2.29 -14.32 -4.66
CA LYS A 75 -1.22 -13.32 -4.59
C LYS A 75 -1.14 -12.68 -3.20
N ALA A 76 -2.26 -12.27 -2.61
CA ALA A 76 -2.30 -11.69 -1.26
C ALA A 76 -1.77 -12.68 -0.22
N PHE A 77 -2.19 -13.95 -0.30
CA PHE A 77 -1.70 -15.04 0.55
C PHE A 77 -0.19 -15.24 0.44
N ARG A 78 0.35 -15.34 -0.77
CA ARG A 78 1.80 -15.45 -1.01
C ARG A 78 2.56 -14.23 -0.50
N LEU A 79 2.01 -13.03 -0.65
CA LEU A 79 2.62 -11.80 -0.15
C LEU A 79 2.64 -11.73 1.38
N GLY A 80 1.62 -12.27 2.04
CA GLY A 80 1.55 -12.39 3.50
C GLY A 80 2.58 -13.38 4.03
N GLN A 81 2.72 -14.56 3.40
CA GLN A 81 3.72 -15.56 3.81
C GLN A 81 5.16 -15.05 3.69
N LYS A 82 5.48 -14.26 2.66
CA LYS A 82 6.84 -13.69 2.48
C LYS A 82 7.21 -12.62 3.52
N LEU A 83 6.29 -12.23 4.40
CA LEU A 83 6.54 -11.28 5.49
C LEU A 83 6.74 -11.98 6.84
N ALA A 84 6.46 -13.29 6.92
CA ALA A 84 6.77 -14.13 8.09
C ALA A 84 8.22 -14.57 8.08
#